data_AF-A0A963XY68-F1
#
_entry.id   AF-A0A963XY68-F1
#
_cell.length_a   1.000
_cell.length_b   1.000
_cell.length_c   1.000
_cell.angle_alpha   90.00
_cell.angle_beta   90.00
_cell.angle_gamma   90.00
#
_symmetry.space_group_name_H-M   'P 1'
#
loop_
_entity.id
_entity.type
_entity.pdbx_description
1 polymer ?
#
loop_
_entity_poly.entity_id
_entity_poly.type
_entity_poly.pdbx_seq_one_letter_code
_entity_poly.pdbx_strand_id
1 'polypeptide(L)'
;MFDKPITYYIALGTGALIVVDRHKGKPFRSRALIAAISAGIGHSTAPDIAAYLGRSETLAVMIMTALGYLIMDGLWALFSDREWLKEFIRAKIGGGK
;
A
#
# COMPACT_ATOMS: atom_id res chain seq x y z
N MET A 1 -17.92 -16.32 -2.88
CA MET A 1 -17.40 -14.97 -3.27
C MET A 1 -17.59 -13.91 -2.18
N PHE A 2 -18.30 -14.19 -1.08
CA PHE A 2 -18.35 -13.35 0.14
C PHE A 2 -18.20 -14.23 1.40
N ASP A 3 -17.08 -14.95 1.52
CA ASP A 3 -16.74 -15.75 2.72
C ASP A 3 -16.19 -14.91 3.88
N LYS A 4 -16.12 -13.58 3.71
CA LYS A 4 -15.54 -12.68 4.71
C LYS A 4 -16.62 -11.86 5.42
N PRO A 5 -16.51 -11.67 6.75
CA PRO A 5 -17.48 -10.89 7.52
C PRO A 5 -17.54 -9.45 7.01
N ILE A 6 -18.71 -8.81 7.03
CA ILE A 6 -18.91 -7.45 6.49
C ILE A 6 -17.94 -6.42 7.09
N THR A 7 -17.55 -6.65 8.35
CA THR A 7 -16.55 -5.88 9.10
C THR A 7 -15.18 -5.84 8.41
N TYR A 8 -14.81 -6.91 7.68
CA TYR A 8 -13.58 -6.98 6.88
C TYR A 8 -13.58 -5.92 5.77
N TYR A 9 -14.68 -5.83 5.02
CA TYR A 9 -14.80 -4.89 3.91
C TYR A 9 -14.89 -3.44 4.41
N ILE A 10 -15.55 -3.22 5.56
CA ILE A 10 -15.58 -1.93 6.23
C ILE A 10 -14.17 -1.51 6.66
N ALA A 11 -13.39 -2.41 7.27
CA ALA A 11 -12.02 -2.13 7.67
C ALA A 11 -11.10 -1.82 6.48
N LEU A 12 -11.24 -2.59 5.38
CA LEU A 12 -10.47 -2.36 4.15
C LEU A 12 -10.82 -1.02 3.50
N GLY A 13 -12.12 -0.71 3.39
CA GLY A 13 -12.59 0.58 2.88
C GLY A 13 -12.12 1.75 3.74
N THR A 14 -12.20 1.60 5.07
CA THR A 14 -11.72 2.62 6.02
C THR A 14 -10.22 2.83 5.88
N GLY A 15 -9.44 1.75 5.78
CA GLY A 15 -7.99 1.82 5.54
C GLY A 15 -7.66 2.55 4.23
N ALA A 16 -8.35 2.23 3.14
CA ALA A 16 -8.18 2.91 1.86
C ALA A 16 -8.51 4.42 1.96
N LEU A 17 -9.60 4.78 2.65
CA LEU A 17 -9.99 6.17 2.85
C LEU A 17 -8.96 6.96 3.66
N ILE A 18 -8.40 6.36 4.73
CA ILE A 18 -7.33 6.98 5.52
C ILE A 18 -6.10 7.26 4.66
N VAL A 19 -5.73 6.33 3.79
CA VAL A 19 -4.60 6.50 2.85
C VAL A 19 -4.83 7.65 1.87
N VAL A 20 -6.06 7.75 1.32
CA VAL A 20 -6.45 8.87 0.44
C VAL A 20 -6.40 10.20 1.19
N ASP A 21 -6.88 10.23 2.43
CA ASP A 21 -6.93 11.44 3.27
C ASP A 21 -5.52 11.94 3.62
N ARG A 22 -4.61 11.02 3.95
CA ARG A 22 -3.21 11.33 4.26
C ARG A 22 -2.45 11.95 3.09
N HIS A 23 -2.87 11.68 1.86
CA HIS A 23 -2.21 12.17 0.65
C HIS A 23 -2.83 13.44 0.06
N LYS A 24 -3.49 14.28 0.86
CA LYS A 24 -4.17 15.53 0.46
C LYS A 24 -3.33 16.55 -0.35
N GLY A 25 -2.01 16.39 -0.40
CA GLY A 25 -1.12 17.20 -1.26
C GLY A 25 -0.88 16.67 -2.69
N LYS A 26 -1.19 15.40 -2.99
CA LYS A 26 -0.92 14.78 -4.32
C LYS A 26 -2.13 14.83 -5.25
N PRO A 27 -2.02 14.70 -6.58
CA PRO A 27 -3.19 14.62 -7.47
C PRO A 27 -4.08 13.40 -7.15
N PHE A 28 -5.41 13.56 -7.27
CA PHE A 28 -6.40 12.55 -6.87
C PHE A 28 -6.14 11.16 -7.46
N ARG A 29 -5.73 11.10 -8.73
CA ARG A 29 -5.39 9.83 -9.41
C ARG A 29 -4.26 9.07 -8.72
N SER A 30 -3.20 9.78 -8.28
CA SER A 30 -2.10 9.17 -7.54
C SER A 30 -2.54 8.68 -6.16
N ARG A 31 -3.44 9.41 -5.48
CA ARG A 31 -3.99 8.97 -4.18
C ARG A 31 -4.81 7.70 -4.32
N ALA A 32 -5.70 7.67 -5.31
CA ALA A 32 -6.55 6.52 -5.59
C ALA A 32 -5.71 5.29 -5.95
N LEU A 33 -4.64 5.47 -6.73
CA LEU A 33 -3.73 4.38 -7.08
C LEU A 33 -2.97 3.84 -5.86
N ILE A 34 -2.42 4.72 -5.02
CA ILE A 34 -1.72 4.33 -3.78
C ILE A 34 -2.69 3.58 -2.86
N ALA A 35 -3.89 4.12 -2.65
CA ALA A 35 -4.91 3.48 -1.83
C ALA A 35 -5.34 2.11 -2.39
N ALA A 36 -5.51 1.99 -3.71
CA ALA A 36 -5.87 0.73 -4.35
C ALA A 36 -4.75 -0.32 -4.21
N ILE A 37 -3.48 0.07 -4.37
CA ILE A 37 -2.34 -0.84 -4.20
C ILE A 37 -2.20 -1.26 -2.73
N SER A 38 -2.27 -0.31 -1.79
CA SER A 38 -2.18 -0.63 -0.35
C SER A 38 -3.36 -1.46 0.15
N ALA A 39 -4.57 -1.18 -0.32
CA ALA A 39 -5.75 -2.00 -0.02
C ALA A 39 -5.66 -3.38 -0.67
N GLY A 40 -5.13 -3.47 -1.89
CA GLY A 40 -4.88 -4.73 -2.58
C GLY A 40 -3.87 -5.62 -1.85
N ILE A 41 -2.77 -5.03 -1.36
CA ILE A 41 -1.79 -5.73 -0.51
C ILE A 41 -2.46 -6.23 0.77
N GLY A 42 -3.21 -5.37 1.46
CA GLY A 42 -3.95 -5.75 2.65
C GLY A 42 -4.95 -6.87 2.40
N HIS A 43 -5.65 -6.85 1.26
CA HIS A 43 -6.61 -7.89 0.90
C HIS A 43 -5.94 -9.24 0.65
N SER A 44 -4.84 -9.25 -0.12
CA SER A 44 -4.16 -10.48 -0.54
C SER A 44 -3.39 -11.14 0.61
N THR A 45 -2.76 -10.35 1.48
CA THR A 45 -1.91 -10.88 2.56
C THR A 45 -2.62 -11.06 3.90
N ALA A 46 -3.78 -10.42 4.11
CA ALA A 46 -4.53 -10.58 5.35
C ALA A 46 -4.90 -12.02 5.75
N PRO A 47 -5.37 -12.91 4.85
CA PRO A 47 -5.71 -14.28 5.26
C PRO A 47 -4.48 -15.05 5.77
N ASP A 48 -3.34 -14.95 5.07
CA ASP A 48 -2.10 -15.65 5.46
C ASP A 48 -1.54 -15.09 6.77
N ILE A 49 -1.55 -13.76 6.93
CA ILE A 49 -1.09 -13.08 8.14
C ILE A 49 -1.98 -13.40 9.34
N ALA A 50 -3.31 -13.45 9.14
CA ALA A 50 -4.27 -13.79 10.20
C ALA A 50 -4.13 -15.24 10.66
N ALA A 51 -3.95 -16.17 9.72
CA ALA A 51 -3.68 -17.58 10.00
C ALA A 51 -2.35 -17.75 10.74
N TYR A 52 -1.30 -17.01 10.34
CA TYR A 52 0.02 -17.07 10.97
C TYR A 52 0.03 -16.49 12.40
N LEU A 53 -0.70 -15.39 12.63
CA LEU A 53 -0.77 -14.72 13.94
C LEU A 53 -1.84 -15.29 14.87
N GLY A 54 -2.65 -16.26 14.41
CA GLY A 54 -3.80 -16.80 15.15
C GLY A 54 -4.80 -15.72 15.60
N ARG A 55 -4.90 -14.64 14.83
CA ARG A 55 -5.67 -13.43 15.19
C ARG A 55 -6.75 -13.12 14.16
N SER A 56 -7.65 -12.21 14.51
CA SER A 56 -8.78 -11.88 13.63
C SER A 56 -8.32 -11.29 12.30
N GLU A 57 -8.91 -11.79 11.21
CA GLU A 57 -8.63 -11.30 9.85
C GLU A 57 -8.89 -9.80 9.71
N THR A 58 -9.84 -9.24 10.47
CA THR A 58 -10.16 -7.82 10.45
C THR A 58 -8.99 -6.96 10.94
N LEU A 59 -8.29 -7.40 12.00
CA LEU A 59 -7.10 -6.70 12.48
C LEU A 59 -5.94 -6.86 11.51
N ALA A 60 -5.77 -8.06 10.94
CA ALA A 60 -4.73 -8.33 9.96
C ALA A 60 -4.86 -7.43 8.72
N VAL A 61 -6.06 -7.26 8.16
CA VAL A 61 -6.29 -6.33 7.04
C VAL A 61 -5.89 -4.91 7.41
N MET A 62 -6.39 -4.41 8.54
CA MET A 62 -6.18 -3.01 8.90
C MET A 62 -4.69 -2.72 9.06
N ILE A 63 -3.95 -3.62 9.71
CA ILE A 63 -2.50 -3.53 9.90
C ILE A 63 -1.78 -3.67 8.56
N MET A 64 -2.14 -4.64 7.73
CA MET A 64 -1.47 -4.88 6.44
C MET A 64 -1.72 -3.76 5.44
N THR A 65 -2.92 -3.16 5.42
CA THR A 65 -3.21 -1.97 4.62
C THR A 65 -2.39 -0.77 5.11
N ALA A 66 -2.22 -0.59 6.43
CA ALA A 66 -1.37 0.47 6.98
C ALA A 66 0.13 0.24 6.70
N LEU A 67 0.60 -1.01 6.76
CA LEU A 67 1.97 -1.36 6.36
C LEU A 67 2.19 -1.18 4.86
N GLY A 68 1.25 -1.61 4.03
CA GLY A 68 1.29 -1.40 2.59
C GLY A 68 1.28 0.08 2.22
N TYR A 69 0.60 0.91 3.00
CA TYR A 69 0.71 2.37 2.92
C TYR A 69 2.12 2.85 3.25
N LEU A 70 2.68 2.43 4.38
CA LEU A 70 4.00 2.88 4.85
C LEU A 70 5.10 2.55 3.85
N ILE A 71 5.04 1.34 3.26
CA ILE A 71 5.95 0.91 2.19
C ILE A 71 5.79 1.80 0.97
N MET A 72 4.55 2.07 0.53
CA MET A 72 4.31 2.95 -0.61
C MET A 72 4.78 4.38 -0.36
N ASP A 73 4.58 4.89 0.85
CA ASP A 73 5.02 6.24 1.23
C ASP A 73 6.56 6.31 1.22
N GLY A 74 7.24 5.30 1.76
CA GLY A 74 8.69 5.16 1.70
C GLY A 74 9.23 5.06 0.26
N LEU A 75 8.60 4.24 -0.59
CA LEU A 75 8.95 4.14 -2.00
C LEU A 75 8.72 5.48 -2.73
N TRP A 76 7.62 6.16 -2.45
CA TRP A 76 7.35 7.48 -3.02
C TRP A 76 8.36 8.52 -2.55
N ALA A 77 8.78 8.50 -1.29
CA ALA A 77 9.83 9.38 -0.78
C ALA A 77 11.15 9.11 -1.50
N LEU A 78 11.52 7.84 -1.69
CA LEU A 78 12.71 7.43 -2.43
C LEU A 78 12.65 7.87 -3.90
N PHE A 79 11.51 7.69 -4.57
CA PHE A 79 11.32 8.13 -5.96
C PHE A 79 11.20 9.65 -6.13
N SER A 80 10.79 10.37 -5.09
CA SER A 80 10.71 11.84 -5.12
C SER A 80 12.10 12.48 -5.09
N ASP A 81 13.12 11.74 -4.63
CA ASP A 81 14.51 12.09 -4.81
C ASP A 81 14.90 11.95 -6.29
N ARG A 82 14.81 13.07 -7.00
CA ARG A 82 15.10 13.14 -8.45
C ARG A 82 16.57 12.87 -8.74
N GLU A 83 17.48 13.13 -7.80
CA GLU A 83 18.90 12.88 -7.98
C GLU A 83 19.15 11.38 -7.91
N TRP A 84 18.64 10.72 -6.87
CA TRP A 84 18.69 9.26 -6.74
C TRP A 84 18.03 8.55 -7.93
N LEU A 85 16.86 9.01 -8.36
CA LEU A 85 16.15 8.41 -9.50
C LEU A 85 16.93 8.58 -10.82
N LYS A 86 17.53 9.74 -11.05
CA LYS A 86 18.37 9.97 -12.25
C LYS A 86 19.63 9.11 -12.23
N GLU A 87 20.27 8.97 -11.08
CA GLU A 87 21.43 8.09 -10.92
C GLU A 87 21.06 6.62 -11.11
N PHE A 88 19.95 6.16 -10.54
CA PHE A 88 19.46 4.79 -10.71
C PHE A 88 19.11 4.49 -12.19
N ILE A 89 18.40 5.41 -12.86
CA ILE A 89 18.09 5.27 -14.29
C ILE A 89 19.36 5.34 -15.12
N ARG A 90 20.33 6.22 -14.82
CA ARG A 90 21.63 6.26 -15.49
C ARG A 90 22.46 5.01 -15.25
N ALA A 91 22.46 4.44 -14.05
CA ALA A 91 23.16 3.20 -13.76
C ALA A 91 22.56 2.02 -14.52
N LYS A 92 21.23 1.99 -14.65
CA LYS A 92 20.50 0.89 -15.30
C LYS A 92 20.44 0.99 -16.83
N ILE A 93 20.41 2.20 -17.39
CA ILE A 93 20.35 2.45 -18.84
C ILE A 93 21.74 2.81 -19.41
N GLY A 94 22.57 3.50 -18.65
CA GLY A 94 23.93 3.89 -19.02
C GLY A 94 25.01 2.87 -18.64
N GLY A 95 24.66 1.77 -17.96
CA GLY A 95 25.56 0.64 -17.68
C GLY A 95 25.88 -0.24 -18.90
N GLY A 96 25.50 0.18 -20.10
CA GLY A 96 25.92 -0.41 -21.36
C GLY A 96 27.20 0.24 -21.88
N LYS A 97 28.33 -0.03 -21.21
CA LYS A 97 29.68 -0.02 -21.80
C LYS A 97 30.47 -1.16 -21.21
#